data_AF-A0A355BKA9-F1
#
_entry.id   AF-A0A355BKA9-F1
#
_cell.length_a   1.000
_cell.length_b   1.000
_cell.length_c   1.000
_cell.angle_alpha   90.00
_cell.angle_beta   90.00
_cell.angle_gamma   90.00
#
_symmetry.space_group_name_H-M   'P 1'
#
loop_
_entity.id
_entity.type
_entity.pdbx_description
1 polymer ?
#
loop_
_entity_poly.entity_id
_entity_poly.type
_entity_poly.pdbx_seq_one_letter_code
_entity_poly.pdbx_strand_id
1 'polypeptide(L)'
;NTPNGTSYQQDLAKMLAKKELIASLHDANFRSYTQVRSGLASFDTNMNKAKGQLASSMHLALSLQPDIVHVVGFCEANHVATPQDVIESCEIVAGMLQNAIHGLPLAAYDPIVQARKAELLAEAKQLLAAMRHLGDSSCVLGSDPQVLVSAIQAGILDAPHLVGSRVAKGLLQTRLIDGACVAVHPETGQKLTEQARLQMLLAR
;
A
#
# COMPACT_ATOMS: atom_id res chain seq x y z
N ASN A 1 -2.86 1.17 3.28
CA ASN A 1 -3.69 2.38 3.04
C ASN A 1 -3.34 2.97 1.67
N THR A 2 -4.29 3.65 1.04
CA THR A 2 -4.11 4.38 -0.22
C THR A 2 -4.46 5.83 0.07
N PRO A 3 -3.43 6.69 0.27
CA PRO A 3 -3.67 8.12 0.53
C PRO A 3 -4.53 8.76 -0.55
N ASN A 4 -5.40 9.69 -0.16
CA ASN A 4 -6.16 10.49 -1.12
C ASN A 4 -5.20 11.21 -2.09
N GLY A 5 -5.56 11.24 -3.38
CA GLY A 5 -4.71 11.77 -4.45
C GLY A 5 -3.69 10.77 -5.03
N THR A 6 -3.60 9.55 -4.53
CA THR A 6 -2.77 8.50 -5.16
C THR A 6 -3.38 8.11 -6.51
N SER A 7 -2.59 8.13 -7.58
CA SER A 7 -3.07 7.74 -8.91
C SER A 7 -3.13 6.21 -9.05
N TYR A 8 -3.94 5.73 -10.00
CA TYR A 8 -4.11 4.29 -10.24
C TYR A 8 -2.81 3.59 -10.66
N GLN A 9 -1.98 4.24 -11.47
CA GLN A 9 -0.66 3.70 -11.85
C GLN A 9 0.24 3.51 -10.62
N GLN A 10 0.28 4.50 -9.73
CA GLN A 10 1.13 4.48 -8.54
C GLN A 10 0.61 3.49 -7.49
N ASP A 11 -0.72 3.39 -7.33
CA ASP A 11 -1.34 2.42 -6.43
C ASP A 11 -1.14 0.98 -6.92
N LEU A 12 -1.34 0.72 -8.21
CA LEU A 12 -1.12 -0.59 -8.82
C LEU A 12 0.35 -1.02 -8.69
N ALA A 13 1.30 -0.13 -8.98
CA ALA A 13 2.73 -0.40 -8.84
C ALA A 13 3.09 -0.79 -7.40
N LYS A 14 2.57 -0.04 -6.41
CA LYS A 14 2.75 -0.31 -4.99
C LYS A 14 2.16 -1.67 -4.59
N MET A 15 0.96 -2.00 -5.07
CA MET A 15 0.33 -3.29 -4.75
C MET A 15 1.04 -4.47 -5.42
N LEU A 16 1.52 -4.32 -6.65
CA LEU A 16 2.33 -5.33 -7.34
C LEU A 16 3.67 -5.58 -6.63
N ALA A 17 4.34 -4.52 -6.16
CA ALA A 17 5.56 -4.65 -5.37
C ALA A 17 5.31 -5.42 -4.06
N LYS A 18 4.21 -5.12 -3.37
CA LYS A 18 3.81 -5.87 -2.16
C LYS A 18 3.50 -7.33 -2.47
N LYS A 19 2.73 -7.61 -3.52
CA LYS A 19 2.39 -8.98 -3.92
C LYS A 19 3.66 -9.78 -4.21
N GLU A 20 4.65 -9.19 -4.88
CA GLU A 20 5.94 -9.85 -5.14
C GLU A 20 6.73 -10.14 -3.86
N LEU A 21 6.85 -9.18 -2.95
CA LEU A 21 7.54 -9.39 -1.66
C LEU A 21 6.87 -10.46 -0.79
N ILE A 22 5.54 -10.55 -0.83
CA ILE A 22 4.79 -11.57 -0.08
C ILE A 22 4.95 -12.93 -0.78
N ALA A 23 4.85 -12.98 -2.10
CA ALA A 23 5.00 -14.20 -2.87
C ALA A 23 6.41 -14.79 -2.76
N SER A 24 7.44 -13.97 -2.54
CA SER A 24 8.80 -14.47 -2.30
C SER A 24 8.96 -15.21 -0.97
N LEU A 25 7.96 -15.18 -0.09
CA LEU A 25 7.92 -15.98 1.14
C LEU A 25 7.30 -17.36 0.90
N HIS A 26 6.72 -17.62 -0.27
CA HIS A 26 6.05 -18.90 -0.56
C HIS A 26 7.07 -20.03 -0.71
N ASP A 27 6.72 -21.19 -0.19
CA ASP A 27 7.48 -22.44 -0.33
C ASP A 27 6.52 -23.65 -0.33
N ALA A 28 7.04 -24.87 -0.13
CA ALA A 28 6.22 -26.08 -0.09
C ALA A 28 5.20 -26.11 1.05
N ASN A 29 5.38 -25.31 2.10
CA ASN A 29 4.60 -25.30 3.33
C ASN A 29 3.84 -23.98 3.56
N PHE A 30 4.18 -22.92 2.83
CA PHE A 30 3.56 -21.60 2.99
C PHE A 30 3.07 -21.01 1.67
N ARG A 31 1.81 -20.59 1.65
CA ARG A 31 1.18 -19.82 0.57
C ARG A 31 0.27 -18.75 1.15
N SER A 32 0.24 -17.58 0.52
CA SER A 32 -0.70 -16.51 0.87
C SER A 32 -1.95 -16.53 -0.01
N TYR A 33 -3.10 -16.22 0.58
CA TYR A 33 -4.28 -15.75 -0.13
C TYR A 33 -4.37 -14.23 -0.05
N THR A 34 -4.78 -13.61 -1.15
CA THR A 34 -4.82 -12.16 -1.32
C THR A 34 -6.24 -11.64 -1.34
N GLN A 35 -6.51 -10.63 -0.51
CA GLN A 35 -7.77 -9.90 -0.51
C GLN A 35 -7.54 -8.46 -0.95
N VAL A 36 -8.35 -7.98 -1.89
CA VAL A 36 -8.36 -6.57 -2.31
C VAL A 36 -9.64 -5.88 -1.84
N ARG A 37 -9.53 -4.58 -1.55
CA ARG A 37 -10.65 -3.70 -1.17
C ARG A 37 -10.35 -2.25 -1.57
N SER A 38 -11.38 -1.43 -1.72
CA SER A 38 -11.20 0.00 -2.01
C SER A 38 -10.58 0.70 -0.81
N GLY A 39 -9.78 1.74 -1.06
CA GLY A 39 -9.17 2.53 -0.01
C GLY A 39 -10.22 3.29 0.80
N LEU A 40 -10.10 3.26 2.14
CA LEU A 40 -11.04 3.95 3.05
C LEU A 40 -11.11 5.46 2.77
N ALA A 41 -9.99 6.07 2.40
CA ALA A 41 -9.89 7.51 2.13
C ALA A 41 -10.24 7.89 0.68
N SER A 42 -10.81 6.97 -0.11
CA SER A 42 -11.00 7.15 -1.55
C SER A 42 -12.43 7.53 -1.97
N PHE A 43 -13.41 7.49 -1.05
CA PHE A 43 -14.81 7.78 -1.39
C PHE A 43 -15.19 9.24 -1.18
N ASP A 44 -15.96 9.77 -2.13
CA ASP A 44 -16.60 11.09 -2.06
C ASP A 44 -17.90 10.99 -1.24
N THR A 45 -18.24 12.04 -0.50
CA THR A 45 -19.52 12.17 0.21
C THR A 45 -20.73 12.17 -0.74
N ASN A 46 -20.53 12.46 -2.03
CA ASN A 46 -21.53 12.32 -3.08
C ASN A 46 -21.65 10.84 -3.51
N MET A 47 -22.81 10.24 -3.21
CA MET A 47 -23.04 8.80 -3.44
C MET A 47 -22.90 8.36 -4.90
N ASN A 48 -23.24 9.21 -5.87
CA ASN A 48 -23.09 8.85 -7.29
C ASN A 48 -21.61 8.72 -7.67
N LYS A 49 -20.77 9.63 -7.17
CA LYS A 49 -19.31 9.53 -7.35
C LYS A 49 -18.74 8.34 -6.59
N ALA A 50 -19.19 8.10 -5.36
CA ALA A 50 -18.72 6.98 -4.54
C ALA A 50 -18.99 5.63 -5.20
N LYS A 51 -20.18 5.44 -5.81
CA LYS A 51 -20.52 4.24 -6.60
C LYS A 51 -19.55 4.04 -7.78
N GLY A 52 -19.23 5.11 -8.51
CA GLY A 52 -18.24 5.08 -9.59
C GLY A 52 -16.82 4.77 -9.09
N GLN A 53 -16.44 5.31 -7.93
CA GLN A 53 -15.16 5.03 -7.28
C GLN A 53 -15.07 3.57 -6.79
N LEU A 54 -16.16 3.00 -6.27
CA LEU A 54 -16.22 1.61 -5.85
C LEU A 54 -15.95 0.69 -7.04
N ALA A 55 -16.72 0.84 -8.12
CA ALA A 55 -16.56 0.01 -9.32
C ALA A 55 -15.16 0.17 -9.95
N SER A 56 -14.69 1.40 -10.14
CA SER A 56 -13.41 1.65 -10.82
C SER A 56 -12.19 1.18 -10.03
N SER A 57 -12.18 1.38 -8.70
CA SER A 57 -11.07 0.91 -7.85
C SER A 57 -11.03 -0.62 -7.74
N MET A 58 -12.20 -1.27 -7.66
CA MET A 58 -12.29 -2.73 -7.71
C MET A 58 -11.80 -3.27 -9.05
N HIS A 59 -12.20 -2.65 -10.16
CA HIS A 59 -11.77 -3.05 -11.50
C HIS A 59 -10.24 -2.97 -11.65
N LEU A 60 -9.60 -1.90 -11.17
CA LEU A 60 -8.14 -1.81 -11.13
C LEU A 60 -7.53 -2.93 -10.28
N ALA A 61 -8.10 -3.20 -9.10
CA ALA A 61 -7.59 -4.20 -8.18
C ALA A 61 -7.60 -5.63 -8.75
N LEU A 62 -8.49 -5.94 -9.70
CA LEU A 62 -8.47 -7.22 -10.42
C LEU A 62 -7.19 -7.43 -11.24
N SER A 63 -6.47 -6.37 -11.61
CA SER A 63 -5.14 -6.48 -12.23
C SER A 63 -4.12 -7.17 -11.32
N LEU A 64 -4.38 -7.24 -10.01
CA LEU A 64 -3.56 -8.00 -9.06
C LEU A 64 -3.88 -9.49 -9.07
N GLN A 65 -4.94 -9.95 -9.76
CA GLN A 65 -5.44 -11.33 -9.70
C GLN A 65 -5.61 -11.80 -8.24
N PRO A 66 -6.54 -11.16 -7.49
CA PRO A 66 -6.76 -11.49 -6.08
C PRO A 66 -7.54 -12.80 -5.92
N ASP A 67 -7.39 -13.45 -4.77
CA ASP A 67 -8.20 -14.62 -4.41
C ASP A 67 -9.58 -14.20 -3.87
N ILE A 68 -9.65 -13.03 -3.22
CA ILE A 68 -10.85 -12.51 -2.57
C ILE A 68 -11.06 -11.03 -2.95
N VAL A 69 -12.28 -10.72 -3.40
CA VAL A 69 -12.76 -9.34 -3.56
C VAL A 69 -13.61 -8.98 -2.34
N HIS A 70 -13.14 -8.02 -1.54
CA HIS A 70 -13.88 -7.48 -0.41
C HIS A 70 -14.62 -6.23 -0.85
N VAL A 71 -15.95 -6.32 -0.85
CA VAL A 71 -16.86 -5.21 -1.18
C VAL A 71 -17.06 -4.36 0.07
N VAL A 72 -16.61 -3.11 0.00
CA VAL A 72 -16.92 -2.08 1.00
C VAL A 72 -18.18 -1.31 0.59
N GLY A 73 -18.87 -0.70 1.55
CA GLY A 73 -20.02 0.15 1.27
C GLY A 73 -19.60 1.42 0.53
N PHE A 74 -20.25 1.76 -0.59
CA PHE A 74 -20.00 3.06 -1.25
C PHE A 74 -20.33 4.26 -0.32
N CYS A 75 -21.14 4.04 0.71
CA CYS A 75 -21.57 5.06 1.66
C CYS A 75 -20.53 5.43 2.74
N GLU A 76 -19.37 4.77 2.77
CA GLU A 76 -18.35 4.86 3.85
C GLU A 76 -18.01 6.30 4.26
N ALA A 77 -17.89 7.22 3.29
CA ALA A 77 -17.52 8.61 3.54
C ALA A 77 -18.71 9.48 4.03
N ASN A 78 -19.92 8.93 4.08
CA ASN A 78 -21.15 9.66 4.33
C ASN A 78 -21.88 9.17 5.58
N HIS A 79 -22.15 7.87 5.69
CA HIS A 79 -22.87 7.28 6.84
C HIS A 79 -22.52 5.80 7.05
N VAL A 80 -22.91 5.29 8.23
CA VAL A 80 -22.76 3.87 8.59
C VAL A 80 -23.61 3.03 7.63
N ALA A 81 -23.00 2.04 7.00
CA ALA A 81 -23.66 1.19 6.02
C ALA A 81 -24.90 0.49 6.61
N THR A 82 -26.02 0.65 5.92
CA THR A 82 -27.24 -0.12 6.13
C THR A 82 -27.19 -1.44 5.34
N PRO A 83 -28.09 -2.40 5.61
CA PRO A 83 -28.20 -3.59 4.78
C PRO A 83 -28.41 -3.29 3.29
N GLN A 84 -29.15 -2.23 2.96
CA GLN A 84 -29.39 -1.78 1.60
C GLN A 84 -28.12 -1.27 0.93
N ASP A 85 -27.29 -0.48 1.63
CA ASP A 85 -26.01 0.00 1.08
C ASP A 85 -25.07 -1.16 0.76
N VAL A 86 -25.07 -2.19 1.61
CA VAL A 86 -24.26 -3.39 1.42
C VAL A 86 -24.74 -4.18 0.20
N ILE A 87 -26.06 -4.42 0.08
CA ILE A 87 -26.64 -5.12 -1.08
C ILE A 87 -26.33 -4.36 -2.36
N GLU A 88 -26.58 -3.05 -2.40
CA GLU A 88 -26.34 -2.23 -3.58
C GLU A 88 -24.85 -2.18 -3.95
N SER A 89 -23.94 -2.08 -2.96
CA SER A 89 -22.50 -2.14 -3.21
C SER A 89 -22.09 -3.49 -3.83
N CYS A 90 -22.65 -4.60 -3.34
CA CYS A 90 -22.42 -5.93 -3.89
C CYS A 90 -22.93 -6.06 -5.33
N GLU A 91 -24.12 -5.54 -5.63
CA GLU A 91 -24.69 -5.54 -6.99
C GLU A 91 -23.85 -4.72 -7.97
N ILE A 92 -23.36 -3.55 -7.55
CA ILE A 92 -22.44 -2.72 -8.35
C ILE A 92 -21.16 -3.51 -8.68
N VAL A 93 -20.54 -4.13 -7.67
CA VAL A 93 -19.31 -4.91 -7.88
C VAL A 93 -19.57 -6.15 -8.72
N ALA A 94 -20.70 -6.83 -8.52
CA ALA A 94 -21.09 -7.98 -9.34
C ALA A 94 -21.27 -7.59 -10.82
N GLY A 95 -21.94 -6.46 -11.11
CA GLY A 95 -22.08 -5.94 -12.46
C GLY A 95 -20.72 -5.55 -13.09
N MET A 96 -19.82 -4.96 -12.31
CA MET A 96 -18.45 -4.69 -12.76
C MET A 96 -17.69 -6.00 -13.08
N LEU A 97 -17.80 -7.02 -12.21
CA LEU A 97 -17.15 -8.32 -12.40
C LEU A 97 -17.63 -9.04 -13.66
N GLN A 98 -18.91 -8.93 -14.03
CA GLN A 98 -19.42 -9.51 -15.29
C GLN A 98 -18.67 -9.00 -16.52
N ASN A 99 -18.24 -7.74 -16.51
CA ASN A 99 -17.45 -7.16 -17.61
C ASN A 99 -15.97 -7.55 -17.56
N ALA A 100 -15.45 -7.92 -16.38
CA ALA A 100 -14.04 -8.23 -16.16
C ALA A 100 -13.71 -9.73 -16.25
N ILE A 101 -14.70 -10.61 -16.05
CA ILE A 101 -14.49 -12.06 -15.92
C ILE A 101 -13.90 -12.73 -17.17
N HIS A 102 -14.14 -12.14 -18.35
CA HIS A 102 -13.63 -12.65 -19.63
C HIS A 102 -12.25 -12.11 -20.00
N GLY A 103 -11.65 -11.29 -19.14
CA GLY A 103 -10.32 -10.74 -19.34
C GLY A 103 -10.27 -9.23 -19.12
N LEU A 104 -9.09 -8.76 -18.75
CA LEU A 104 -8.80 -7.35 -18.51
C LEU A 104 -7.61 -6.91 -19.35
N PRO A 105 -7.51 -5.60 -19.68
CA PRO A 105 -6.27 -5.03 -20.14
C PRO A 105 -5.14 -5.34 -19.17
N LEU A 106 -3.95 -5.63 -19.70
CA LEU A 106 -2.81 -6.01 -18.88
C LEU A 106 -2.11 -4.78 -18.28
N ALA A 107 -2.84 -3.99 -17.50
CA ALA A 107 -2.34 -2.77 -16.84
C ALA A 107 -1.12 -3.04 -15.94
N ALA A 108 -0.95 -4.29 -15.48
CA ALA A 108 0.23 -4.70 -14.75
C ALA A 108 1.52 -4.58 -15.56
N TYR A 109 1.50 -4.66 -16.90
CA TYR A 109 2.70 -4.53 -17.76
C TYR A 109 2.93 -3.12 -18.29
N ASP A 110 2.16 -2.13 -17.84
CA ASP A 110 2.42 -0.73 -18.17
C ASP A 110 3.86 -0.32 -17.75
N PRO A 111 4.67 0.28 -18.64
CA PRO A 111 6.06 0.63 -18.33
C PRO A 111 6.23 1.56 -17.12
N ILE A 112 5.30 2.49 -16.90
CA ILE A 112 5.31 3.42 -15.76
C ILE A 112 5.06 2.64 -14.47
N VAL A 113 4.10 1.70 -14.50
CA VAL A 113 3.78 0.82 -13.37
C VAL A 113 4.99 -0.08 -13.03
N GLN A 114 5.62 -0.67 -14.04
CA GLN A 114 6.80 -1.54 -13.85
C GLN A 114 8.01 -0.78 -13.32
N ALA A 115 8.30 0.42 -13.86
CA ALA A 115 9.39 1.26 -13.37
C ALA A 115 9.19 1.63 -11.89
N ARG A 116 7.97 2.06 -11.52
CA ARG A 116 7.65 2.39 -10.13
C ARG A 116 7.71 1.17 -9.22
N LYS A 117 7.21 0.02 -9.66
CA LYS A 117 7.30 -1.24 -8.92
C LYS A 117 8.76 -1.60 -8.63
N ALA A 118 9.64 -1.49 -9.61
CA ALA A 118 11.07 -1.76 -9.46
C ALA A 118 11.74 -0.82 -8.44
N GLU A 119 11.43 0.48 -8.49
CA GLU A 119 11.89 1.47 -7.51
C GLU A 119 11.46 1.07 -6.09
N LEU A 120 10.18 0.77 -5.88
CA LEU A 120 9.64 0.38 -4.57
C LEU A 120 10.25 -0.92 -4.04
N LEU A 121 10.52 -1.89 -4.91
CA LEU A 121 11.20 -3.13 -4.52
C LEU A 121 12.65 -2.88 -4.11
N ALA A 122 13.36 -1.99 -4.80
CA ALA A 122 14.73 -1.62 -4.44
C ALA A 122 14.77 -0.91 -3.07
N GLU A 123 13.87 0.05 -2.84
CA GLU A 123 13.75 0.75 -1.57
C GLU A 123 13.36 -0.21 -0.42
N ALA A 124 12.39 -1.09 -0.64
CA ALA A 124 12.00 -2.09 0.36
C ALA A 124 13.16 -3.03 0.73
N LYS A 125 14.01 -3.42 -0.24
CA LYS A 125 15.21 -4.23 0.04
C LYS A 125 16.23 -3.48 0.90
N GLN A 126 16.43 -2.18 0.66
CA GLN A 126 17.31 -1.35 1.49
C GLN A 126 16.79 -1.27 2.93
N LEU A 127 15.48 -1.06 3.09
CA LEU A 127 14.82 -1.02 4.39
C LEU A 127 14.96 -2.35 5.15
N LEU A 128 14.69 -3.48 4.49
CA LEU A 128 14.84 -4.81 5.08
C LEU A 128 16.30 -5.13 5.43
N ALA A 129 17.26 -4.69 4.62
CA ALA A 129 18.68 -4.83 4.94
C ALA A 129 19.06 -4.02 6.19
N ALA A 130 18.59 -2.77 6.31
CA ALA A 130 18.81 -1.94 7.49
C ALA A 130 18.22 -2.60 8.75
N MET A 131 17.04 -3.23 8.66
CA MET A 131 16.46 -3.97 9.78
C MET A 131 17.29 -5.19 10.17
N ARG A 132 17.89 -5.93 9.22
CA ARG A 132 18.76 -7.07 9.54
C ARG A 132 19.99 -6.66 10.36
N HIS A 133 20.51 -5.46 10.16
CA HIS A 133 21.64 -4.95 10.94
C HIS A 133 21.30 -4.62 12.40
N LEU A 134 20.02 -4.61 12.77
CA LEU A 134 19.59 -4.42 14.16
C LEU A 134 19.50 -5.73 14.95
N GLY A 135 19.52 -6.88 14.28
CA GLY A 135 19.39 -8.19 14.90
C GLY A 135 20.64 -9.06 14.70
N ASP A 136 20.58 -10.28 15.24
CA ASP A 136 21.56 -11.32 14.94
C ASP A 136 21.41 -11.75 13.47
N SER A 137 22.52 -11.74 12.73
CA SER A 137 22.55 -12.09 11.31
C SER A 137 22.23 -13.57 11.04
N SER A 138 22.31 -14.42 12.07
CA SER A 138 21.91 -15.82 12.00
C SER A 138 20.40 -16.05 12.16
N CYS A 139 19.65 -15.05 12.63
CA CYS A 139 18.20 -15.14 12.79
C CYS A 139 17.45 -14.78 11.51
N VAL A 140 16.28 -15.40 11.33
CA VAL A 140 15.36 -15.06 10.23
C VAL A 140 14.77 -13.69 10.50
N LEU A 141 14.83 -12.79 9.50
CA LEU A 141 14.24 -11.45 9.65
C LEU A 141 12.74 -11.56 9.96
N GLY A 142 12.32 -10.97 11.09
CA GLY A 142 10.94 -10.99 11.56
C GLY A 142 10.63 -12.08 12.60
N SER A 143 11.57 -12.98 12.93
CA SER A 143 11.38 -13.96 14.01
C SER A 143 11.63 -13.37 15.40
N ASP A 144 12.40 -12.30 15.50
CA ASP A 144 12.68 -11.59 16.75
C ASP A 144 11.87 -10.29 16.85
N PRO A 145 10.91 -10.19 17.79
CA PRO A 145 10.14 -8.96 17.99
C PRO A 145 11.00 -7.77 18.42
N GLN A 146 12.17 -7.97 19.03
CA GLN A 146 13.05 -6.87 19.45
C GLN A 146 13.65 -6.13 18.26
N VAL A 147 13.89 -6.81 17.14
CA VAL A 147 14.33 -6.17 15.88
C VAL A 147 13.26 -5.19 15.37
N LEU A 148 11.98 -5.59 15.44
CA LEU A 148 10.87 -4.71 15.03
C LEU A 148 10.75 -3.48 15.94
N VAL A 149 10.83 -3.67 17.25
CA VAL A 149 10.80 -2.56 18.23
C VAL A 149 11.97 -1.61 17.98
N SER A 150 13.17 -2.15 17.81
CA SER A 150 14.38 -1.37 17.55
C SER A 150 14.28 -0.58 16.23
N ALA A 151 13.72 -1.19 15.18
CA ALA A 151 13.53 -0.52 13.89
C ALA A 151 12.54 0.66 14.00
N ILE A 152 11.49 0.52 14.81
CA ILE A 152 10.51 1.58 15.08
C ILE A 152 11.14 2.72 15.90
N GLN A 153 11.85 2.38 16.99
CA GLN A 153 12.55 3.35 17.84
C GLN A 153 13.68 4.08 17.10
N ALA A 154 14.33 3.42 16.15
CA ALA A 154 15.36 4.02 15.32
C ALA A 154 14.78 4.92 14.21
N GLY A 155 13.49 4.81 13.89
CA GLY A 155 12.84 5.50 12.76
C GLY A 155 13.12 4.84 11.40
N ILE A 156 13.69 3.63 11.40
CA ILE A 156 13.86 2.81 10.19
C ILE A 156 12.46 2.42 9.69
N LEU A 157 11.62 1.89 10.58
CA LEU A 157 10.17 1.74 10.35
C LEU A 157 9.44 2.93 10.98
N ASP A 158 8.89 3.81 10.14
CA ASP A 158 8.23 5.02 10.61
C ASP A 158 7.04 5.38 9.73
N ALA A 159 6.14 6.23 10.23
CA ALA A 159 4.97 6.71 9.50
C ALA A 159 4.58 8.13 9.95
N PRO A 160 4.04 8.98 9.05
CA PRO A 160 3.70 10.37 9.37
C PRO A 160 2.76 10.56 10.57
N HIS A 161 1.86 9.61 10.81
CA HIS A 161 0.91 9.67 11.93
C HIS A 161 1.49 9.19 13.27
N LEU A 162 2.78 8.84 13.33
CA LEU A 162 3.47 8.47 14.56
C LEU A 162 4.12 9.67 15.26
N VAL A 163 3.97 10.89 14.72
CA VAL A 163 4.40 12.13 15.38
C VAL A 163 3.82 12.19 16.80
N GLY A 164 4.68 12.47 17.78
CA GLY A 164 4.29 12.55 19.20
C GLY A 164 4.19 11.20 19.91
N SER A 165 4.52 10.09 19.24
CA SER A 165 4.64 8.77 19.87
C SER A 165 5.77 8.76 20.90
N ARG A 166 5.57 8.02 22.00
CA ARG A 166 6.63 7.74 23.00
C ARG A 166 7.57 6.60 22.57
N VAL A 167 7.23 5.88 21.50
CA VAL A 167 7.95 4.69 21.05
C VAL A 167 8.58 4.90 19.68
N ALA A 168 7.82 5.43 18.72
CA ALA A 168 8.29 5.66 17.36
C ALA A 168 8.89 7.06 17.22
N LYS A 169 9.89 7.23 16.34
CA LYS A 169 10.47 8.55 16.06
C LYS A 169 9.47 9.53 15.47
N GLY A 170 8.57 9.08 14.58
CA GLY A 170 7.56 9.94 13.98
C GLY A 170 8.16 11.11 13.18
N LEU A 171 9.32 10.91 12.57
CA LEU A 171 10.04 11.94 11.81
C LEU A 171 9.75 11.86 10.31
N LEU A 172 9.25 10.73 9.82
CA LEU A 172 8.95 10.54 8.40
C LEU A 172 7.89 11.54 7.93
N GLN A 173 8.28 12.37 6.96
CA GLN A 173 7.36 13.23 6.23
C GLN A 173 7.11 12.67 4.84
N THR A 174 5.86 12.72 4.39
CA THR A 174 5.46 12.29 3.06
C THR A 174 4.65 13.35 2.34
N ARG A 175 4.74 13.38 1.01
CA ARG A 175 3.87 14.21 0.15
C ARG A 175 3.34 13.39 -1.01
N LEU A 176 2.21 13.85 -1.57
CA LEU A 176 1.73 13.39 -2.86
C LEU A 176 2.44 14.18 -3.95
N ILE A 177 3.26 13.50 -4.74
CA ILE A 177 3.99 14.07 -5.88
C ILE A 177 3.73 13.16 -7.07
N ASP A 178 3.21 13.71 -8.17
CA ASP A 178 2.88 12.97 -9.40
C ASP A 178 1.99 11.73 -9.17
N GLY A 179 1.03 11.86 -8.25
CA GLY A 179 0.12 10.78 -7.87
C GLY A 179 0.75 9.70 -7.00
N ALA A 180 2.00 9.86 -6.56
CA ALA A 180 2.70 8.93 -5.67
C ALA A 180 2.84 9.54 -4.27
N CYS A 181 2.56 8.74 -3.24
CA CYS A 181 2.95 9.09 -1.87
C CYS A 181 4.44 8.78 -1.69
N VAL A 182 5.26 9.81 -1.52
CA VAL A 182 6.73 9.69 -1.42
C VAL A 182 7.25 10.32 -0.14
N ALA A 183 8.36 9.80 0.39
CA ALA A 183 9.10 10.45 1.47
C ALA A 183 9.72 11.76 0.98
N VAL A 184 9.74 12.79 1.84
CA VAL A 184 10.34 14.09 1.52
C VAL A 184 11.26 14.58 2.63
N HIS A 185 12.25 15.38 2.25
CA HIS A 185 13.13 16.04 3.20
C HIS A 185 12.34 17.08 4.00
N PRO A 186 12.46 17.11 5.35
CA PRO A 186 11.63 17.98 6.18
C PRO A 186 11.83 19.47 5.91
N GLU A 187 13.06 19.88 5.58
CA GLU A 187 13.38 21.30 5.31
C GLU A 187 13.14 21.70 3.85
N THR A 188 13.69 20.97 2.88
CA THR A 188 13.62 21.36 1.46
C THR A 188 12.32 20.92 0.78
N GLY A 189 11.58 19.97 1.35
CA GLY A 189 10.39 19.37 0.74
C GLY A 189 10.68 18.53 -0.52
N GLN A 190 11.95 18.29 -0.86
CA GLN A 190 12.34 17.48 -2.02
C GLN A 190 12.13 15.99 -1.73
N LYS A 191 11.84 15.21 -2.78
CA LYS A 191 11.70 13.76 -2.71
C LYS A 191 13.00 13.14 -2.16
N LEU A 192 12.85 12.24 -1.18
CA LEU A 192 13.93 11.42 -0.66
C LEU A 192 13.83 10.01 -1.20
N THR A 193 14.98 9.44 -1.61
CA THR A 193 15.12 8.00 -1.76
C THR A 193 15.24 7.35 -0.39
N GLU A 194 14.93 6.06 -0.31
CA GLU A 194 15.09 5.32 0.94
C GLU A 194 16.54 5.31 1.46
N GLN A 195 17.52 5.19 0.56
CA GLN A 195 18.94 5.29 0.91
C GLN A 195 19.28 6.64 1.55
N ALA A 196 18.85 7.75 0.96
CA ALA A 196 19.10 9.09 1.50
C ALA A 196 18.40 9.27 2.86
N ARG A 197 17.17 8.76 2.99
CA ARG A 197 16.42 8.78 4.25
C ARG A 197 17.16 8.03 5.36
N LEU A 198 17.64 6.83 5.08
CA LEU A 198 18.39 6.01 6.05
C LEU A 198 19.73 6.67 6.43
N GLN A 199 20.46 7.26 5.48
CA GLN A 199 21.69 8.00 5.78
C GLN A 199 21.45 9.18 6.72
N MET A 200 20.38 9.96 6.48
CA MET A 200 20.00 11.06 7.37
C MET A 200 19.64 10.59 8.78
N LEU A 201 19.05 9.40 8.92
CA LEU A 201 18.70 8.83 10.22
C LEU A 201 19.91 8.32 11.00
N LEU A 202 20.90 7.76 10.31
CA LEU A 202 22.12 7.19 10.90
C LEU A 202 23.22 8.24 11.17
N ALA A 203 23.15 9.40 10.53
CA ALA A 203 24.09 10.50 10.75
C ALA A 203 23.74 11.37 11.99
N ARG A 204 22.63 11.09 12.67
CA ARG A 204 22.15 11.78 13.88
C ARG A 204 22.38 10.91 15.11
#